data_AF-A0A6B1FGN2-F1
#
_entry.id   AF-A0A6B1FGN2-F1
#
_cell.length_a   1.000
_cell.length_b   1.000
_cell.length_c   1.000
_cell.angle_alpha   90.00
_cell.angle_beta   90.00
_cell.angle_gamma   90.00
#
_symmetry.space_group_name_H-M   'P 1'
#
loop_
_entity.id
_entity.type
_entity.pdbx_description
1 polymer ?
#
loop_
_entity_poly.entity_id
_entity_poly.type
_entity_poly.pdbx_seq_one_letter_code
_entity_poly.pdbx_strand_id
1 'polypeptide(L)'
;MDVGAPTNIRRIRHQFGAERAGPEASRGRPNADDHGSPASRSLGDILSGSAWSDDETRACIRDLWLRRGIAIDPHTAVGLLGLRRELERRPGARGVALATAHPAKFAETVEPLIGKSLPVPPGIARAMDRPRRSVEIAPALDAVREVVADACAAPVL
;
A
#
# COMPACT_ATOMS: atom_id res chain seq x y z
N MET A 1 -6.09 3.23 3.89
CA MET A 1 -5.29 3.14 2.64
C MET A 1 -6.16 3.72 1.55
N ASP A 2 -6.02 5.02 1.31
CA ASP A 2 -7.14 5.77 0.73
C ASP A 2 -6.86 6.01 -0.75
N VAL A 3 -7.20 5.01 -1.56
CA VAL A 3 -6.96 4.99 -3.00
C VAL A 3 -8.29 4.71 -3.71
N GLY A 4 -8.85 5.72 -4.38
CA GLY A 4 -10.10 5.55 -5.13
C GLY A 4 -9.93 4.73 -6.42
N ALA A 5 -8.80 4.90 -7.12
CA ALA A 5 -8.49 4.19 -8.36
C ALA A 5 -7.06 3.60 -8.31
N PRO A 6 -6.89 2.30 -8.03
CA PRO A 6 -5.57 1.68 -7.91
C PRO A 6 -4.91 1.53 -9.28
N THR A 7 -4.03 2.47 -9.64
CA THR A 7 -3.44 2.58 -11.00
C THR A 7 -2.74 1.32 -11.51
N ASN A 8 -2.10 0.55 -10.62
CA ASN A 8 -1.41 -0.69 -10.98
C ASN A 8 -2.34 -1.88 -11.27
N ILE A 9 -3.65 -1.80 -10.98
CA ILE A 9 -4.59 -2.91 -11.26
C ILE A 9 -4.65 -3.24 -12.76
N ARG A 10 -4.43 -2.25 -13.62
CA ARG A 10 -4.36 -2.43 -15.08
C ARG A 10 -3.22 -3.37 -15.48
N ARG A 11 -2.05 -3.22 -14.86
CA ARG A 11 -0.88 -4.08 -15.14
C ARG A 11 -1.15 -5.53 -14.76
N ILE A 12 -1.81 -5.74 -13.62
CA ILE A 12 -2.23 -7.06 -13.16
C ILE A 12 -3.22 -7.67 -14.15
N ARG A 13 -4.28 -6.94 -14.53
CA ARG A 13 -5.28 -7.45 -15.50
C ARG A 13 -4.68 -7.80 -16.85
N HIS A 14 -3.77 -6.97 -17.35
CA HIS A 14 -3.03 -7.23 -18.59
C HIS A 14 -2.23 -8.53 -18.51
N GLN A 15 -1.49 -8.76 -17.41
CA GLN A 15 -0.69 -9.96 -17.22
C GLN A 15 -1.52 -11.26 -17.17
N PHE A 16 -2.74 -11.21 -16.62
CA PHE A 16 -3.64 -12.37 -16.50
C PHE A 16 -4.68 -12.46 -17.62
N GLY A 17 -4.48 -11.76 -18.75
CA GLY A 17 -5.31 -11.88 -19.94
C GLY A 17 -6.75 -11.36 -19.83
N ALA A 18 -7.10 -10.70 -18.72
CA ALA A 18 -8.44 -10.17 -18.46
C ALA A 18 -8.85 -9.02 -19.40
N GLU A 19 -7.92 -8.49 -20.20
CA GLU A 19 -8.14 -7.41 -21.18
C GLU A 19 -8.16 -7.91 -22.64
N ARG A 20 -8.09 -9.23 -22.91
CA ARG A 20 -8.10 -9.80 -24.29
C ARG A 20 -9.47 -9.74 -24.99
N ALA A 21 -10.46 -9.01 -24.48
CA ALA A 21 -11.75 -8.83 -25.14
C ALA A 21 -11.68 -7.75 -26.24
N GLY A 22 -10.98 -8.05 -27.34
CA GLY A 22 -10.91 -7.21 -28.53
C GLY A 22 -10.46 -8.03 -29.76
N PRO A 23 -10.82 -7.61 -30.99
CA PRO A 23 -10.63 -8.40 -32.20
C PRO A 23 -9.16 -8.74 -32.56
N GLU A 24 -8.18 -8.15 -31.86
CA GLU A 24 -6.75 -8.44 -32.03
C GLU A 24 -6.22 -9.59 -31.16
N ALA A 25 -7.06 -10.22 -30.33
CA ALA A 25 -6.65 -11.29 -29.42
C ALA A 25 -6.05 -12.55 -30.09
N SER A 26 -6.10 -12.66 -31.41
CA SER A 26 -5.63 -13.81 -32.20
C SER A 26 -4.23 -13.65 -32.82
N ARG A 27 -3.48 -12.56 -32.57
CA ARG A 27 -2.20 -12.30 -33.29
C ARG A 27 -0.92 -12.14 -32.45
N GLY A 28 -0.90 -12.56 -31.19
CA GLY A 28 0.32 -12.59 -30.39
C GLY A 28 1.12 -13.89 -30.59
N ARG A 29 2.30 -13.82 -31.21
CA ARG A 29 3.24 -14.96 -31.29
C ARG A 29 3.60 -15.46 -29.88
N PRO A 30 3.73 -16.78 -29.66
CA PRO A 30 4.28 -17.28 -28.40
C PRO A 30 5.74 -16.81 -28.27
N ASN A 31 6.07 -16.17 -27.15
CA ASN A 31 7.45 -15.82 -26.85
C ASN A 31 8.16 -17.10 -26.36
N ALA A 32 9.34 -17.39 -26.89
CA ALA A 32 10.06 -18.65 -26.64
C ALA A 32 10.59 -18.79 -25.19
N ASP A 33 10.53 -17.72 -24.41
CA ASP A 33 10.96 -17.66 -23.00
C ASP A 33 9.79 -17.84 -22.02
N ASP A 34 8.70 -18.46 -22.46
CA ASP A 34 7.53 -18.73 -21.64
C ASP A 34 7.85 -19.77 -20.57
N HIS A 35 8.32 -19.33 -19.41
CA HIS A 35 8.49 -20.13 -18.18
C HIS A 35 7.13 -20.57 -17.57
N GLY A 36 6.17 -20.93 -18.43
CA GLY A 36 4.79 -21.21 -18.08
C GLY A 36 3.97 -19.92 -18.02
N SER A 37 3.32 -19.57 -19.13
CA SER A 37 2.37 -18.47 -19.14
C SER A 37 1.33 -18.72 -18.05
N PRO A 38 0.99 -17.73 -17.20
CA PRO A 38 -0.06 -17.88 -16.19
C PRO A 38 -1.46 -18.10 -16.79
N ALA A 39 -1.56 -18.25 -18.12
CA ALA A 39 -2.77 -18.48 -18.90
C ALA A 39 -3.64 -19.67 -18.44
N SER A 40 -3.17 -20.55 -17.53
CA SER A 40 -3.98 -21.62 -16.94
C SER A 40 -4.71 -21.26 -15.64
N ARG A 41 -4.37 -20.15 -14.97
CA ARG A 41 -5.01 -19.73 -13.71
C ARG A 41 -5.70 -18.38 -13.87
N SER A 42 -6.93 -18.31 -13.42
CA SER A 42 -7.67 -17.06 -13.34
C SER A 42 -7.10 -16.18 -12.22
N LEU A 43 -7.32 -14.86 -12.30
CA LEU A 43 -6.87 -13.93 -11.27
C LEU A 43 -7.39 -14.28 -9.88
N GLY A 44 -8.61 -14.81 -9.80
CA GLY A 44 -9.24 -15.24 -8.54
C GLY A 44 -8.60 -16.47 -7.90
N ASP A 45 -7.82 -17.26 -8.65
CA ASP A 45 -7.14 -18.44 -8.12
C ASP A 45 -5.90 -18.06 -7.30
N ILE A 46 -5.32 -16.89 -7.55
CA ILE A 46 -4.04 -16.46 -6.97
C ILE A 46 -4.12 -15.17 -6.16
N LEU A 47 -5.15 -14.34 -6.37
CA LEU A 47 -5.36 -13.10 -5.65
C LEU A 47 -6.69 -13.13 -4.93
N SER A 48 -6.65 -12.67 -3.69
CA SER A 48 -7.81 -12.41 -2.86
C SER A 48 -7.76 -11.00 -2.32
N GLY A 49 -8.93 -10.42 -2.07
CA GLY A 49 -9.09 -9.09 -1.51
C GLY A 49 -9.86 -9.14 -0.19
N SER A 50 -9.50 -8.26 0.73
CA SER A 50 -10.24 -8.01 1.97
C SER A 50 -10.20 -6.53 2.30
N ALA A 51 -11.28 -6.01 2.86
CA ALA A 51 -11.37 -4.67 3.42
C ALA A 51 -11.65 -4.78 4.92
N TRP A 52 -11.12 -3.83 5.68
CA TRP A 52 -11.22 -3.78 7.14
C TRP A 52 -11.46 -2.32 7.54
N SER A 53 -12.31 -2.13 8.54
CA SER A 53 -12.62 -0.82 9.12
C SER A 53 -11.46 -0.30 9.98
N ASP A 54 -11.52 1.00 10.29
CA ASP A 54 -10.59 1.62 11.23
C ASP A 54 -10.66 0.98 12.61
N ASP A 55 -11.85 0.60 13.08
CA ASP A 55 -12.03 -0.03 14.40
C ASP A 55 -11.40 -1.42 14.45
N GLU A 56 -11.59 -2.23 13.40
CA GLU A 56 -10.93 -3.54 13.27
C GLU A 56 -9.40 -3.37 13.19
N THR A 57 -8.93 -2.35 12.46
CA THR A 57 -7.51 -2.02 12.35
C THR A 57 -6.93 -1.63 13.71
N ARG A 58 -7.60 -0.74 14.46
CA ARG A 58 -7.20 -0.34 15.82
C ARG A 58 -7.20 -1.52 16.78
N ALA A 59 -8.22 -2.38 16.69
CA ALA A 59 -8.29 -3.60 17.50
C ALA A 59 -7.11 -4.54 17.21
N CYS A 60 -6.73 -4.72 15.94
CA CYS A 60 -5.57 -5.52 15.55
C CYS A 60 -4.25 -4.99 16.14
N ILE A 61 -4.04 -3.66 16.11
CA ILE A 61 -2.86 -3.01 16.69
C ILE A 61 -2.78 -3.29 18.20
N ARG A 62 -3.88 -3.05 18.93
CA ARG A 62 -3.95 -3.30 20.38
C ARG A 62 -3.66 -4.76 20.72
N ASP A 63 -4.31 -5.65 19.98
CA ASP A 63 -4.19 -7.09 20.13
C ASP A 63 -2.75 -7.59 19.94
N LEU A 64 -2.06 -7.14 18.88
CA LEU A 64 -0.68 -7.55 18.64
C LEU A 64 0.26 -7.01 19.74
N TRP A 65 0.04 -5.77 20.18
CA TRP A 65 0.79 -5.18 21.28
C TRP A 65 0.60 -5.97 22.58
N LEU A 66 -0.63 -6.27 22.97
CA LEU A 66 -0.93 -7.02 24.19
C LEU A 66 -0.33 -8.43 24.17
N ARG A 67 -0.36 -9.10 23.02
CA ARG A 67 0.10 -10.49 22.90
C ARG A 67 1.61 -10.64 22.70
N ARG A 68 2.26 -9.67 22.06
CA ARG A 68 3.65 -9.81 21.59
C ARG A 68 4.55 -8.64 21.96
N GLY A 69 4.01 -7.52 22.45
CA GLY A 69 4.77 -6.30 22.69
C GLY A 69 5.31 -5.66 21.41
N ILE A 70 4.71 -5.95 20.25
CA ILE A 70 5.14 -5.41 18.96
C ILE A 70 4.14 -4.34 18.53
N ALA A 71 4.62 -3.10 18.39
CA ALA A 71 3.85 -2.01 17.83
C ALA A 71 3.94 -2.05 16.30
N ILE A 72 2.80 -1.85 15.63
CA ILE A 72 2.69 -1.84 14.17
C ILE A 72 1.89 -0.64 13.71
N ASP A 73 2.13 -0.21 12.48
CA ASP A 73 1.36 0.86 11.86
C ASP A 73 0.00 0.36 11.33
N PRO A 74 -0.96 1.26 11.05
CA PRO A 74 -2.27 0.88 10.54
C PRO A 74 -2.24 0.05 9.24
N HIS A 75 -1.28 0.29 8.34
CA HIS A 75 -1.17 -0.43 7.07
C HIS A 75 -0.73 -1.88 7.30
N THR A 76 0.26 -2.09 8.17
CA THR A 76 0.68 -3.43 8.58
C THR A 76 -0.47 -4.19 9.26
N ALA A 77 -1.27 -3.52 10.09
CA ALA A 77 -2.42 -4.13 10.76
C ALA A 77 -3.47 -4.63 9.74
N VAL A 78 -3.82 -3.83 8.74
CA VAL A 78 -4.70 -4.25 7.63
C VAL A 78 -4.13 -5.47 6.88
N GLY A 79 -2.82 -5.47 6.60
CA GLY A 79 -2.14 -6.61 5.96
C GLY A 79 -2.20 -7.89 6.81
N LEU A 80 -2.00 -7.78 8.13
CA LEU A 80 -2.11 -8.90 9.05
C LEU A 80 -3.53 -9.45 9.18
N LEU A 81 -4.56 -8.58 9.18
CA LEU A 81 -5.96 -9.00 9.19
C LEU A 81 -6.31 -9.79 7.93
N GLY A 82 -5.91 -9.29 6.75
CA GLY A 82 -6.07 -10.02 5.49
C GLY A 82 -5.35 -11.38 5.51
N LEU A 83 -4.11 -11.41 6.00
CA LEU A 83 -3.35 -12.64 6.12
C LEU A 83 -4.00 -13.67 7.06
N ARG A 84 -4.46 -13.24 8.24
CA ARG A 84 -5.16 -14.10 9.21
C ARG A 84 -6.38 -14.75 8.57
N ARG A 85 -7.21 -13.97 7.87
CA ARG A 85 -8.38 -14.47 7.13
C ARG A 85 -8.04 -15.50 6.06
N GLU A 86 -6.90 -15.37 5.37
CA GLU A 86 -6.46 -16.39 4.41
C GLU A 86 -5.94 -17.67 5.06
N LEU A 87 -5.20 -17.54 6.15
CA LEU A 87 -4.64 -18.69 6.86
C LEU A 87 -5.75 -19.57 7.48
N GLU A 88 -6.85 -18.96 7.92
CA GLU A 88 -8.06 -19.69 8.35
C GLU A 88 -8.65 -20.56 7.23
N ARG A 89 -8.58 -20.09 5.98
CA ARG A 89 -9.06 -20.85 4.80
C ARG A 89 -8.07 -21.91 4.30
N ARG A 90 -6.81 -21.84 4.72
CA ARG A 90 -5.73 -22.70 4.21
C ARG A 90 -4.94 -23.30 5.38
N PRO A 91 -5.52 -24.27 6.13
CA PRO A 91 -4.84 -24.90 7.26
C PRO A 91 -3.47 -25.45 6.87
N GLY A 92 -2.45 -25.16 7.68
CA GLY A 92 -1.07 -25.58 7.44
C GLY A 92 -0.26 -24.69 6.49
N ALA A 93 -0.88 -23.69 5.85
CA ALA A 93 -0.15 -22.69 5.07
C ALA A 93 0.71 -21.78 5.96
N ARG A 94 1.77 -21.23 5.38
CA ARG A 94 2.60 -20.19 5.99
C ARG A 94 2.33 -18.86 5.32
N GLY A 95 2.27 -17.81 6.13
CA GLY A 95 1.96 -16.46 5.70
C GLY A 95 3.10 -15.48 5.96
N VAL A 96 3.26 -14.51 5.08
CA VAL A 96 4.15 -13.35 5.27
C VAL A 96 3.32 -12.09 5.11
N ALA A 97 3.37 -11.19 6.09
CA ALA A 97 2.79 -9.86 6.01
C ALA A 97 3.90 -8.84 5.76
N LEU A 98 3.67 -7.92 4.83
CA LEU A 98 4.61 -6.84 4.53
C LEU A 98 4.33 -5.67 5.47
N ALA A 99 5.30 -5.33 6.32
CA ALA A 99 5.24 -4.13 7.14
C ALA A 99 5.69 -2.93 6.31
N THR A 100 4.72 -2.15 5.81
CA THR A 100 4.97 -1.12 4.79
C THR A 100 5.41 0.22 5.37
N ALA A 101 5.24 0.44 6.68
CA ALA A 101 5.70 1.64 7.35
C ALA A 101 6.14 1.37 8.80
N HIS A 102 6.99 2.25 9.32
CA HIS A 102 7.36 2.26 10.74
C HIS A 102 6.22 2.89 11.58
N PRO A 103 5.83 2.34 12.74
CA PRO A 103 4.70 2.84 13.53
C PRO A 103 4.88 4.27 14.03
N ALA A 104 6.12 4.73 14.24
CA ALA A 104 6.42 6.12 14.60
C ALA A 104 5.93 7.16 13.57
N LYS A 105 5.69 6.77 12.30
CA LYS A 105 5.08 7.65 11.29
C LYS A 105 3.60 7.94 11.57
N PHE A 106 2.97 7.17 12.46
CA PHE A 106 1.55 7.23 12.81
C PHE A 106 1.38 7.26 14.33
N ALA A 107 2.30 7.90 15.05
CA ALA A 107 2.35 7.93 16.52
C ALA A 107 1.00 8.39 17.13
N GLU A 108 0.38 9.43 16.58
CA GLU A 108 -0.92 9.95 17.01
C GLU A 108 -2.06 8.90 16.97
N THR A 109 -1.94 7.90 16.09
CA THR A 109 -2.91 6.81 16.00
C THR A 109 -2.50 5.61 16.87
N VAL A 110 -1.20 5.30 16.91
CA VAL A 110 -0.70 4.07 17.55
C VAL A 110 -0.48 4.23 19.05
N GLU A 111 0.12 5.32 19.51
CA GLU A 111 0.46 5.54 20.93
C GLU A 111 -0.75 5.46 21.86
N PRO A 112 -1.93 6.07 21.54
CA PRO A 112 -3.12 5.93 22.38
C PRO A 112 -3.64 4.50 22.49
N LEU A 113 -3.42 3.67 21.47
CA LEU A 113 -3.87 2.28 21.45
C LEU A 113 -3.00 1.38 22.33
N ILE A 114 -1.70 1.68 22.41
CA ILE A 114 -0.74 0.88 23.16
C ILE A 114 -0.42 1.45 24.55
N GLY A 115 -0.89 2.67 24.84
CA GLY A 115 -0.70 3.37 26.11
C GLY A 115 0.76 3.76 26.39
N LYS A 116 1.59 3.91 25.35
CA LYS A 116 3.01 4.24 25.46
C LYS A 116 3.46 5.11 24.30
N SER A 117 4.42 5.99 24.58
CA SER A 117 5.12 6.70 23.51
C SER A 117 6.09 5.77 22.79
N LEU A 118 6.17 5.91 21.47
CA LEU A 118 7.06 5.14 20.61
C LEU A 118 8.39 5.87 20.44
N PRO A 119 9.54 5.18 20.58
CA PRO A 119 10.81 5.79 20.22
C PRO A 119 10.81 6.13 18.74
N VAL A 120 11.12 7.39 18.41
CA VAL A 120 11.25 7.84 17.03
C VAL A 120 12.66 7.52 16.53
N PRO A 121 12.81 6.70 15.47
CA PRO A 121 14.12 6.41 14.91
C PRO A 121 14.85 7.69 14.46
N PRO A 122 16.18 7.78 14.62
CA PRO A 122 16.94 9.00 14.31
C PRO A 122 16.72 9.54 12.90
N GLY A 123 16.55 8.67 11.90
CA GLY A 123 16.29 9.08 10.52
C GLY A 123 14.92 9.74 10.34
N ILE A 124 13.90 9.28 11.07
CA ILE A 124 12.56 9.88 11.06
C ILE A 124 12.59 11.21 11.82
N ALA A 125 13.22 11.24 12.99
CA ALA A 125 13.36 12.46 13.79
C ALA A 125 14.04 13.58 12.99
N ARG A 126 15.18 13.28 12.35
CA ARG A 126 15.88 14.24 11.47
C ARG A 126 15.04 14.75 10.32
N ALA A 127 14.16 13.93 9.75
CA ALA A 127 13.28 14.34 8.67
C ALA A 127 12.15 15.25 9.18
N MET A 128 11.60 14.97 10.36
CA MET A 128 10.54 15.74 11.01
C MET A 128 11.01 17.11 11.49
N ASP A 129 12.27 17.23 11.94
CA ASP A 129 12.85 18.49 12.41
C ASP A 129 13.16 19.50 11.29
N ARG A 130 13.08 19.09 10.01
CA ARG A 130 13.35 19.99 8.89
C ARG A 130 12.20 20.98 8.70
N PRO A 131 12.49 22.26 8.38
CA PRO A 131 11.45 23.23 8.09
C PRO A 131 10.63 22.77 6.89
N ARG A 132 9.30 22.73 7.07
CA ARG A 132 8.36 22.42 5.99
C ARG A 132 8.36 23.57 4.98
N ARG A 133 8.59 23.23 3.71
CA ARG A 133 8.38 24.14 2.57
C ARG A 133 7.25 23.59 1.73
N SER A 134 6.10 24.23 1.80
CA SER A 134 4.90 23.86 1.04
C SER A 134 4.15 25.13 0.65
N VAL A 135 3.62 25.15 -0.57
CA VAL A 135 2.73 26.21 -1.08
C VAL A 135 1.34 25.62 -1.16
N GLU A 136 0.36 26.30 -0.57
CA GLU A 136 -1.04 25.92 -0.68
C GLU A 136 -1.61 26.40 -2.02
N ILE A 137 -2.35 25.53 -2.70
CA ILE A 137 -2.95 25.81 -4.02
C ILE A 137 -4.39 25.30 -4.07
N ALA A 138 -5.19 25.90 -4.96
CA ALA A 138 -6.51 25.38 -5.27
C ALA A 138 -6.42 23.98 -5.91
N PRO A 139 -7.42 23.10 -5.72
CA PRO A 139 -7.46 21.77 -6.34
C PRO A 139 -7.83 21.85 -7.84
N ALA A 140 -7.08 22.62 -8.61
CA ALA A 140 -7.30 22.89 -10.03
C ALA A 140 -6.00 22.71 -10.82
N LEU A 141 -6.12 22.19 -12.05
CA LEU A 141 -4.96 21.93 -12.91
C LEU A 141 -4.15 23.20 -13.20
N ASP A 142 -4.83 24.33 -13.40
CA ASP A 142 -4.16 25.59 -13.74
C ASP A 142 -3.35 26.14 -12.56
N ALA A 143 -3.84 26.00 -11.32
CA ALA A 143 -3.08 26.36 -10.12
C ALA A 143 -1.80 25.52 -9.96
N VAL A 144 -1.84 24.24 -10.34
CA VAL A 144 -0.63 23.39 -10.37
C VAL A 144 0.35 23.86 -11.45
N ARG A 145 -0.15 24.18 -12.65
CA ARG A 145 0.67 24.64 -13.77
C ARG A 145 1.43 25.92 -13.45
N GLU A 146 0.75 26.88 -12.84
CA GLU A 146 1.32 28.17 -12.43
C GLU A 146 2.49 27.97 -11.46
N VAL A 147 2.28 27.25 -10.36
CA VAL A 147 3.34 27.01 -9.36
C VAL A 147 4.54 26.23 -9.92
N VAL A 148 4.30 25.25 -10.80
CA VAL A 148 5.40 24.49 -11.43
C VAL A 148 6.18 25.36 -12.41
N ALA A 149 5.49 26.18 -13.22
CA ALA A 149 6.15 27.09 -14.15
C ALA A 149 7.02 28.11 -13.40
N ASP A 150 6.50 28.73 -12.34
CA ASP A 150 7.23 29.66 -11.50
C ASP A 150 8.46 29.02 -10.84
N ALA A 151 8.30 27.79 -10.32
CA ALA A 151 9.41 27.04 -9.72
C ALA A 151 10.51 26.68 -10.74
N CYS A 152 10.16 26.41 -11.99
CA CYS A 152 11.12 26.14 -13.06
C CYS A 152 11.81 27.41 -13.60
N ALA A 153 11.15 28.57 -13.50
CA ALA A 153 11.70 29.86 -13.93
C ALA A 153 12.64 30.48 -12.89
N ALA A 154 12.55 30.08 -11.62
CA ALA A 154 13.44 30.54 -10.57
C ALA A 154 14.89 30.03 -10.80
N PRO A 155 15.91 30.90 -10.78
CA PRO A 155 17.29 30.45 -10.90
C PRO A 155 17.65 29.52 -9.74
N VAL A 156 18.19 28.35 -10.08
CA VAL A 156 18.74 27.41 -9.10
C VAL A 156 19.98 28.06 -8.49
N LEU A 157 19.90 28.46 -7.21
CA LEU A 157 21.05 28.93 -6.41
C LEU A 157 21.99 27.77 -6.07
#